data_AF-A0A3C7W0V7-F1
#
_entry.id   AF-A0A3C7W0V7-F1
#
_cell.length_a   1.000
_cell.length_b   1.000
_cell.length_c   1.000
_cell.angle_alpha   90.00
_cell.angle_beta   90.00
_cell.angle_gamma   90.00
#
_symmetry.space_group_name_H-M   'P 1'
#
loop_
_entity.id
_entity.type
_entity.pdbx_description
1 polymer ?
#
loop_
_entity_poly.entity_id
_entity_poly.type
_entity_poly.pdbx_seq_one_letter_code
_entity_poly.pdbx_strand_id
1 'polypeptide(L)' 'MASLFSIRKKHALPSAEEALPGRDEPMAVPERHAVLATPLRGPFPAPLEQVVLGMGCFWGAERRFWEQPGVYTTA' A
#
# COMPACT_ATOMS: atom_id res chain seq x y z
N MET A 1 12.68 -15.96 -31.23
CA MET A 1 12.90 -14.50 -31.14
C MET A 1 11.63 -13.87 -30.56
N ALA A 2 11.70 -13.23 -29.39
CA ALA A 2 10.55 -12.48 -28.88
C ALA A 2 10.37 -11.20 -29.72
N SER A 3 9.18 -11.01 -30.29
CA SER A 3 8.82 -9.80 -31.05
C SER A 3 8.95 -8.54 -30.18
N LEU A 4 9.39 -7.42 -30.76
CA LEU A 4 9.48 -6.11 -30.10
C LEU A 4 8.17 -5.69 -29.40
N PHE A 5 7.01 -6.11 -29.93
CA PHE A 5 5.70 -5.88 -29.31
C PHE A 5 5.52 -6.66 -27.99
N SER A 6 6.09 -7.87 -27.88
CA SER A 6 6.03 -8.70 -26.67
C SER A 6 6.93 -8.17 -25.55
N ILE A 7 8.04 -7.52 -25.88
CA ILE A 7 8.95 -6.90 -24.90
C ILE A 7 8.30 -5.68 -24.21
N ARG A 8 7.53 -4.88 -24.96
CA ARG A 8 6.80 -3.72 -24.39
C ARG A 8 5.62 -4.14 -23.50
N LYS A 9 4.92 -5.24 -23.83
CA LYS A 9 3.82 -5.76 -23.00
C LYS A 9 4.23 -6.10 -21.57
N LYS A 10 5.45 -6.62 -21.36
CA LYS A 10 5.91 -7.06 -20.02
C LYS A 10 5.96 -5.96 -18.96
N HIS A 11 6.10 -4.69 -19.38
CA HIS A 11 6.20 -3.55 -18.47
C HIS A 11 4.93 -2.68 -18.47
N ALA A 12 3.89 -3.08 -19.21
CA ALA A 12 2.61 -2.40 -19.20
C ALA A 12 1.77 -2.88 -18.00
N LEU A 13 0.90 -2.01 -17.49
CA LEU A 13 -0.15 -2.43 -16.57
C LEU A 13 -1.12 -3.36 -17.30
N PRO A 14 -1.65 -4.41 -16.64
CA PRO A 14 -2.66 -5.28 -17.24
C PRO A 14 -3.94 -4.48 -17.57
N SER A 15 -4.67 -4.90 -18.59
CA SER A 15 -6.04 -4.41 -18.80
C SER A 15 -6.97 -4.92 -17.70
N ALA A 16 -8.19 -4.37 -17.61
CA ALA A 16 -9.17 -4.82 -16.64
C ALA A 16 -9.55 -6.30 -16.85
N GLU A 17 -9.60 -6.77 -18.11
CA GLU A 17 -9.92 -8.16 -18.47
C GLU A 17 -8.76 -9.13 -18.19
N GLU A 18 -7.52 -8.64 -18.20
CA GLU A 18 -6.31 -9.43 -17.94
C GLU A 18 -5.94 -9.46 -16.45
N ALA A 19 -6.53 -8.60 -15.63
CA ALA A 19 -6.28 -8.53 -14.20
C ALA A 19 -6.78 -9.81 -13.48
N LEU A 20 -6.10 -10.19 -12.40
CA LEU A 20 -6.56 -11.29 -11.55
C LEU A 20 -7.94 -10.96 -10.95
N PRO A 21 -8.83 -11.96 -10.78
CA PRO A 21 -10.22 -11.74 -10.34
C PRO A 21 -10.37 -11.16 -8.92
N GLY A 22 -9.28 -11.04 -8.16
CA GLY A 22 -9.32 -10.52 -6.79
C GLY A 22 -9.93 -11.50 -5.79
N ARG A 23 -10.47 -10.94 -4.70
CA ARG A 23 -11.20 -11.66 -3.65
C ARG A 23 -12.16 -10.70 -2.94
N ASP A 24 -13.27 -11.23 -2.43
CA ASP A 24 -14.23 -10.44 -1.65
C ASP A 24 -13.78 -10.25 -0.19
N GLU A 25 -13.07 -11.23 0.36
CA GLU A 25 -12.62 -11.20 1.74
C GLU A 25 -11.36 -10.33 1.90
N PRO A 26 -11.38 -9.29 2.76
CA PRO A 26 -10.21 -8.47 3.01
C PRO A 26 -9.11 -9.25 3.73
N MET A 27 -7.85 -8.90 3.48
CA MET A 27 -6.74 -9.49 4.22
C MET A 27 -6.82 -9.09 5.70
N ALA A 28 -6.72 -10.08 6.59
CA ALA A 28 -6.63 -9.83 8.01
C ALA A 28 -5.32 -9.09 8.33
N VAL A 29 -5.44 -7.96 9.03
CA VAL A 29 -4.31 -7.17 9.55
C VAL A 29 -4.40 -7.09 11.07
N PRO A 30 -3.26 -6.94 11.77
CA PRO A 30 -3.28 -6.71 13.21
C PRO A 30 -4.14 -5.50 13.59
N GLU A 31 -4.63 -5.46 14.83
CA GLU A 31 -5.40 -4.30 15.29
C GLU A 31 -4.52 -3.06 15.49
N ARG A 32 -3.25 -3.25 15.84
CA ARG A 32 -2.32 -2.18 16.22
C ARG A 32 -1.04 -2.19 15.39
N HIS A 33 -0.52 -0.99 15.13
CA HIS A 33 0.73 -0.76 14.44
C HIS A 33 1.88 -1.34 15.27
N ALA A 34 2.75 -2.12 14.62
CA ALA A 34 3.77 -2.90 15.32
C ALA A 34 4.78 -2.02 16.10
N VAL A 35 5.03 -0.79 15.65
CA VAL A 35 6.00 0.13 16.26
C VAL A 35 5.34 1.21 17.12
N LEU A 36 4.22 1.76 16.63
CA LEU A 36 3.55 2.93 17.24
C LEU A 36 2.48 2.52 18.26
N ALA A 37 2.10 1.24 18.24
CA ALA A 37 1.02 0.67 19.05
C ALA A 37 -0.35 1.36 18.88
N THR A 38 -0.52 2.25 17.91
CA THR A 38 -1.77 2.93 17.54
C THR A 38 -2.64 2.02 16.66
N PRO A 39 -3.96 2.25 16.55
CA PRO A 39 -4.81 1.49 15.64
C PRO A 39 -4.32 1.57 14.18
N LEU A 40 -4.30 0.44 13.46
CA LEU A 40 -4.02 0.41 12.00
C LEU A 40 -5.23 0.82 11.16
N ARG A 41 -6.43 0.66 11.71
CA ARG A 41 -7.69 0.95 11.02
C ARG A 41 -8.47 1.99 11.79
N GLY A 42 -9.20 2.80 11.02
CA GLY A 42 -10.07 3.82 11.57
C GLY A 42 -11.28 3.25 12.34
N PRO A 43 -12.08 4.13 12.97
CA PRO A 43 -11.98 5.59 12.89
C PRO A 43 -10.76 6.14 13.64
N PHE A 44 -10.06 7.10 13.02
CA PHE A 44 -8.92 7.79 13.64
C PHE A 44 -9.40 9.02 14.41
N PRO A 45 -8.73 9.39 15.52
CA PRO A 45 -9.11 10.58 16.28
C PRO A 45 -8.93 11.86 15.46
N ALA A 46 -9.84 12.82 15.60
CA ALA A 46 -9.66 14.16 15.04
C ALA A 46 -8.53 14.91 15.79
N PRO A 47 -7.78 15.81 15.15
CA PRO A 47 -7.93 16.33 13.78
C PRO A 47 -6.96 15.67 12.77
N LEU A 48 -6.80 14.35 12.81
CA LEU A 48 -5.88 13.65 11.90
C LEU A 48 -6.36 13.66 10.45
N GLU A 49 -5.40 13.69 9.52
CA GLU A 49 -5.59 13.63 8.07
C GLU A 49 -4.88 12.39 7.48
N GLN A 50 -5.31 11.93 6.30
CA GLN A 50 -4.75 10.76 5.63
C GLN A 50 -4.11 11.11 4.28
N VAL A 51 -3.02 10.42 3.94
CA VAL A 51 -2.34 10.52 2.64
C VAL A 51 -1.92 9.15 2.13
N VAL A 52 -2.00 8.93 0.81
CA VAL A 52 -1.57 7.69 0.15
C VAL A 52 -0.44 8.03 -0.82
N LEU A 53 0.71 7.34 -0.68
CA LEU A 53 1.95 7.64 -1.41
C LEU A 53 2.52 6.39 -2.08
N GLY A 54 2.81 6.47 -3.38
CA GLY A 54 3.50 5.42 -4.14
C GLY A 54 4.99 5.72 -4.29
N MET A 55 5.84 5.00 -3.54
CA MET A 55 7.29 5.28 -3.46
C MET A 55 8.17 4.04 -3.72
N GLY A 56 7.65 3.04 -4.46
CA GLY A 56 8.35 1.77 -4.71
C GLY A 56 8.07 0.73 -3.62
N CYS A 57 9.12 0.12 -3.04
CA CYS A 57 8.95 -0.90 -2.01
C CYS A 57 8.38 -0.28 -0.72
N PHE A 58 7.17 -0.71 -0.35
CA PHE A 58 6.44 -0.20 0.82
C PHE A 58 7.17 -0.37 2.16
N TRP A 59 7.96 -1.43 2.38
CA TRP A 59 8.69 -1.63 3.64
C TRP A 59 9.67 -0.50 3.94
N GLY A 60 10.35 -0.01 2.89
CA GLY A 60 11.27 1.10 3.01
C GLY A 60 10.53 2.43 3.15
N ALA A 61 9.45 2.62 2.38
CA ALA A 61 8.66 3.84 2.39
C ALA A 61 7.96 4.04 3.73
N GLU A 62 7.20 3.04 4.18
CA GLU A 62 6.44 3.06 5.43
C GLU A 62 7.34 3.36 6.64
N ARG A 63 8.53 2.73 6.68
CA ARG A 63 9.51 2.98 7.74
C ARG A 63 9.88 4.44 7.90
N ARG A 64 10.07 5.13 6.77
CA ARG A 64 10.44 6.54 6.80
C ARG A 64 9.35 7.41 7.41
N PHE A 65 8.08 7.01 7.32
CA PHE A 65 6.96 7.78 7.84
C PHE A 65 6.70 7.54 9.32
N TRP A 66 6.73 6.30 9.83
CA TRP A 66 6.49 6.08 11.27
C TRP A 66 7.59 6.69 12.16
N GLU A 67 8.76 7.00 11.59
CA GLU A 67 9.86 7.71 12.26
C GLU A 67 9.63 9.23 12.33
N GLN A 68 8.66 9.79 11.57
CA GLN A 68 8.44 11.24 11.52
C GLN A 68 7.59 11.74 12.70
N PRO A 69 7.95 12.87 13.31
CA PRO A 69 7.11 13.55 14.29
C PRO A 69 5.72 13.88 13.72
N GLY A 70 4.67 13.55 14.46
CA GLY A 70 3.28 13.85 14.09
C GLY A 70 2.58 12.75 13.28
N VAL A 71 3.28 11.69 12.87
CA VAL A 71 2.65 10.53 12.24
C VAL A 71 1.98 9.65 13.31
N TYR A 72 0.66 9.48 13.19
CA TYR A 72 -0.13 8.71 14.15
C TYR A 72 -0.07 7.19 13.89
N THR A 73 -0.14 6.77 12.64
CA THR A 73 -0.11 5.36 12.21
C THR A 73 0.30 5.29 10.74
N THR A 74 0.82 4.15 10.29
CA THR A 74 1.11 3.85 8.88
C THR A 74 0.54 2.47 8.53
N ALA A 75 0.23 2.24 7.25
CA ALA A 75 -0.33 1.00 6.74
C ALA A 75 -0.04 0.82 5.24
#